data_AF-A0AAP0K7D7-F1
#
_entry.id   AF-A0AAP0K7D7-F1
#
_cell.length_a   1.000
_cell.length_b   1.000
_cell.length_c   1.000
_cell.angle_alpha   90.00
_cell.angle_beta   90.00
_cell.angle_gamma   90.00
#
_symmetry.space_group_name_H-M   'P 1'
#
loop_
_entity.id
_entity.type
_entity.pdbx_description
1 polymer ?
#
loop_
_entity_poly.entity_id
_entity_poly.type
_entity_poly.pdbx_seq_one_letter_code
_entity_poly.pdbx_strand_id
1 'polypeptide(L)'
;MKIISLTCAILFQILVLVLTTPWIASSTTTHEDFLQCLESNSHHFSSKPQVYVPKTVAYSSILESSINNLGPKVHGFPGGACPTVGSGGHISGGGFGALVRKYGMAAEYVLDARLVNAEGEILNRETMGEDLFWAIRGGGVATLGFFLHGKSMASVASYEVPRDVFIALHVTVVDKNATRREGSSRTVRVTFQVLYLGTSEKLLQLMEDKFPELGMKKKDCREMSWIKSTISFAGFPNETPINSLLNRSSLPKTTFKAKSDFVTKPISKAGLEGIWKRFLKEERPELLIAPWGGRVNEISEHKIPFPHRAGNMYLIDYVSNWDNKEGIQGSEKHISWIRELHDYMTPYVSKSPRAAFFNYKDLDLGKSKLNATSTHSDARIWGHMYFKSNFEKLVKVKSKVDPTSFFTNEQSIPTLASLHGRKKRYHTTIATSSRDFLQCLESNSHHFSSKPQVYVPKTVAYSSILESSINNLRFTTPTTSKPQFIITPNHESHVQAVVICSKKHGLQIRVRSGGHDFEGLSYTSNVPFVLIDLINLRTIDVNIKEDSAWVQAGATLGEVYYELREKAQRCMASRAVLALLLARAGI
;
A
#
# COMPACT_ATOMS: atom_id res chain seq x y z
N MET A 1 26.45 17.29 23.69
CA MET A 1 26.40 15.81 23.69
C MET A 1 26.45 15.31 22.26
N LYS A 2 27.67 15.11 21.76
CA LYS A 2 28.00 14.46 20.48
C LYS A 2 28.93 13.32 20.85
N ILE A 3 28.46 12.09 20.81
CA ILE A 3 29.21 10.82 20.71
C ILE A 3 28.16 9.79 20.28
N ILE A 4 28.56 8.82 19.44
CA ILE A 4 27.77 7.84 18.67
C ILE A 4 27.69 8.22 17.18
N SER A 5 28.87 8.33 16.58
CA SER A 5 29.11 8.33 15.12
C SER A 5 30.31 7.43 14.77
N LEU A 6 30.66 6.49 15.66
CA LEU A 6 31.92 5.74 15.55
C LEU A 6 31.70 4.23 15.71
N THR A 7 30.93 3.61 14.81
CA THR A 7 30.92 2.14 14.69
C THR A 7 30.82 1.63 13.25
N CYS A 8 30.61 2.50 12.25
CA CYS A 8 30.81 2.12 10.85
C CYS A 8 32.22 2.44 10.32
N ALA A 9 32.98 3.30 11.00
CA ALA A 9 34.40 3.55 10.70
C ALA A 9 35.33 2.50 11.34
N ILE A 10 34.92 1.87 12.45
CA ILE A 10 35.76 0.89 13.15
C ILE A 10 35.76 -0.48 12.42
N LEU A 11 34.67 -0.86 11.76
CA LEU A 11 34.64 -2.04 10.88
C LEU A 11 35.36 -1.82 9.54
N PHE A 12 35.68 -0.57 9.20
CA PHE A 12 36.59 -0.24 8.09
C PHE A 12 38.06 -0.06 8.55
N GLN A 13 38.31 0.04 9.87
CA GLN A 13 39.65 0.08 10.46
C GLN A 13 40.17 -1.28 10.96
N ILE A 14 39.36 -2.35 10.95
CA ILE A 14 39.84 -3.73 11.17
C ILE A 14 40.18 -4.43 9.83
N LEU A 15 40.23 -3.69 8.71
CA LEU A 15 40.62 -4.24 7.42
C LEU A 15 41.48 -3.29 6.58
N VAL A 16 42.61 -2.80 7.12
CA VAL A 16 43.75 -2.36 6.29
C VAL A 16 45.05 -2.57 7.06
N LEU A 17 45.61 -3.78 6.97
CA LEU A 17 47.05 -4.07 6.91
C LEU A 17 47.25 -5.55 6.59
N VAL A 18 46.76 -5.96 5.41
CA VAL A 18 47.38 -7.08 4.69
C VAL A 18 48.24 -6.44 3.62
N LEU A 19 49.53 -6.49 3.87
CA LEU A 19 50.62 -5.87 3.13
C LEU A 19 50.46 -6.02 1.61
N THR A 20 50.14 -4.92 0.92
CA THR A 20 50.39 -4.79 -0.52
C THR A 20 51.83 -4.37 -0.75
N THR A 21 52.77 -5.26 -0.46
CA THR A 21 54.17 -5.19 -0.94
C THR A 21 54.68 -6.61 -1.08
N PRO A 22 55.18 -7.02 -2.27
CA PRO A 22 55.85 -8.30 -2.40
C PRO A 22 57.23 -8.14 -1.76
N TRP A 23 57.38 -8.48 -0.48
CA TRP A 23 58.62 -8.92 0.17
C TRP A 23 58.28 -9.30 1.62
N ILE A 24 58.99 -10.30 2.13
CA ILE A 24 58.78 -11.02 3.40
C ILE A 24 57.77 -12.17 3.29
N ALA A 25 58.15 -13.15 2.48
CA ALA A 25 58.07 -14.53 2.93
C ALA A 25 59.06 -14.72 4.11
N SER A 26 58.67 -15.57 5.07
CA SER A 26 59.42 -16.03 6.25
C SER A 26 59.44 -15.06 7.46
N SER A 27 58.56 -15.31 8.42
CA SER A 27 58.97 -15.59 9.81
C SER A 27 57.73 -15.87 10.68
N THR A 28 57.79 -16.98 11.42
CA THR A 28 56.84 -17.40 12.47
C THR A 28 56.80 -16.47 13.68
N THR A 29 57.66 -15.45 13.74
CA THR A 29 57.82 -14.53 14.87
C THR A 29 56.66 -13.53 15.02
N THR A 30 56.02 -13.09 13.94
CA THR A 30 54.97 -12.05 14.02
C THR A 30 53.68 -12.47 14.73
N HIS A 31 53.36 -13.77 14.79
CA HIS A 31 52.16 -14.27 15.47
C HIS A 31 52.38 -14.42 16.98
N GLU A 32 53.56 -14.91 17.39
CA GLU A 32 53.92 -15.03 18.81
C GLU A 32 54.12 -13.64 19.44
N ASP A 33 54.73 -12.69 18.72
CA ASP A 33 54.91 -11.31 19.19
C ASP A 33 53.56 -10.60 19.45
N PHE A 34 52.54 -10.88 18.61
CA PHE A 34 51.19 -10.32 18.78
C PHE A 34 50.44 -10.93 19.97
N LEU A 35 50.55 -12.25 20.17
CA LEU A 35 49.95 -12.93 21.33
C LEU A 35 50.65 -12.51 22.64
N GLN A 36 51.98 -12.36 22.61
CA GLN A 36 52.77 -11.90 23.75
C GLN A 36 52.45 -10.44 24.10
N CYS A 37 52.17 -9.59 23.11
CA CYS A 37 51.67 -8.22 23.30
C CYS A 37 50.26 -8.16 23.92
N LEU A 38 49.36 -9.07 23.51
CA LEU A 38 48.02 -9.18 24.10
C LEU A 38 48.06 -9.68 25.55
N GLU A 39 48.91 -10.67 25.85
CA GLU A 39 49.07 -11.20 27.22
C GLU A 39 49.69 -10.16 28.16
N SER A 40 50.72 -9.45 27.72
CA SER A 40 51.40 -8.42 28.52
C SER A 40 50.54 -7.17 28.79
N ASN A 41 49.51 -6.91 27.98
CA ASN A 41 48.54 -5.82 28.18
C ASN A 41 47.20 -6.26 28.81
N SER A 42 47.05 -7.55 29.16
CA SER A 42 45.79 -8.11 29.66
C SER A 42 45.43 -7.75 31.11
N HIS A 43 46.37 -7.15 31.86
CA HIS A 43 46.18 -6.75 33.26
C HIS A 43 45.16 -5.61 33.49
N HIS A 44 44.68 -4.95 32.42
CA HIS A 44 43.66 -3.89 32.48
C HIS A 44 42.22 -4.35 32.23
N PHE A 45 41.97 -5.64 31.98
CA PHE A 45 40.64 -6.17 31.73
C PHE A 45 40.17 -7.04 32.89
N SER A 46 38.94 -6.81 33.38
CA SER A 46 38.34 -7.56 34.51
C SER A 46 38.09 -9.04 34.22
N SER A 47 38.22 -9.46 32.96
CA SER A 47 38.18 -10.85 32.51
C SER A 47 39.10 -11.01 31.29
N LYS A 48 39.94 -12.04 31.26
CA LYS A 48 40.85 -12.28 30.12
C LYS A 48 40.04 -12.44 28.82
N PRO A 49 40.37 -11.70 27.74
CA PRO A 49 39.73 -11.91 26.45
C PRO A 49 40.05 -13.32 25.95
N GLN A 50 39.03 -14.06 25.54
CA GLN A 50 39.21 -15.37 24.91
C GLN A 50 39.56 -15.19 23.44
N VAL A 51 40.79 -15.56 23.09
CA VAL A 51 41.30 -15.53 21.71
C VAL A 51 41.05 -16.90 21.08
N TYR A 52 40.27 -16.93 20.00
CA TYR A 52 39.97 -18.15 19.28
C TYR A 52 40.79 -18.20 17.98
N VAL A 53 41.63 -19.22 17.86
CA VAL A 53 42.52 -19.41 16.71
C VAL A 53 41.74 -20.16 15.61
N PRO A 54 41.90 -19.82 14.30
CA PRO A 54 41.12 -20.37 13.18
C PRO A 54 41.16 -21.90 12.97
N LYS A 55 41.95 -22.63 13.77
CA LYS A 55 42.10 -24.09 13.68
C LYS A 55 41.33 -24.87 14.75
N THR A 56 40.51 -24.21 15.56
CA THR A 56 39.76 -24.89 16.63
C THR A 56 38.33 -25.19 16.22
N VAL A 57 37.81 -26.36 16.61
CA VAL A 57 36.41 -26.77 16.36
C VAL A 57 35.42 -25.76 16.95
N ALA A 58 35.78 -25.12 18.08
CA ALA A 58 35.01 -24.05 18.70
C ALA A 58 34.86 -22.84 17.77
N TYR A 59 35.92 -22.42 17.09
CA TYR A 59 35.90 -21.30 16.17
C TYR A 59 34.98 -21.57 14.96
N SER A 60 35.11 -22.73 14.31
CA SER A 60 34.22 -23.11 13.18
C SER A 60 32.75 -23.20 13.61
N SER A 61 32.46 -23.74 14.80
CA SER A 61 31.10 -23.83 15.32
C SER A 61 30.49 -22.46 15.67
N ILE A 62 31.29 -21.51 16.15
CA ILE A 62 30.84 -20.13 16.42
C ILE A 62 30.62 -19.38 15.11
N LEU A 63 31.51 -19.55 14.13
CA LEU A 63 31.36 -18.97 12.79
C LEU A 63 30.12 -19.54 12.10
N GLU A 64 29.91 -20.86 12.13
CA GLU A 64 28.70 -21.50 11.61
C GLU A 64 27.44 -21.06 12.36
N SER A 65 27.46 -20.97 13.70
CA SER A 65 26.30 -20.48 14.46
C SER A 65 26.00 -19.01 14.14
N SER A 66 27.03 -18.20 13.90
CA SER A 66 26.90 -16.78 13.54
C SER A 66 26.38 -16.64 12.10
N ILE A 67 26.87 -17.44 11.16
CA ILE A 67 26.41 -17.49 9.76
C ILE A 67 24.97 -18.03 9.68
N ASN A 68 24.63 -19.06 10.46
CA ASN A 68 23.30 -19.67 10.51
C ASN A 68 22.26 -18.78 11.20
N ASN A 69 22.65 -17.99 12.21
CA ASN A 69 21.82 -16.91 12.77
C ASN A 69 21.66 -15.70 11.83
N LEU A 70 22.35 -15.70 10.67
CA LEU A 70 22.34 -14.63 9.66
C LEU A 70 21.68 -15.05 8.33
N GLY A 71 20.79 -16.05 8.33
CA GLY A 71 20.04 -16.49 7.16
C GLY A 71 19.33 -15.35 6.39
N PRO A 72 19.00 -15.54 5.11
CA PRO A 72 18.40 -14.51 4.27
C PRO A 72 17.05 -14.09 4.84
N LYS A 73 17.00 -12.95 5.55
CA LYS A 73 15.73 -12.31 5.88
C LYS A 73 15.10 -11.86 4.58
N VAL A 74 14.09 -12.59 4.11
CA VAL A 74 13.23 -12.14 3.01
C VAL A 74 12.31 -11.07 3.60
N HIS A 75 12.52 -9.82 3.22
CA HIS A 75 11.64 -8.71 3.59
C HIS A 75 10.47 -8.63 2.60
N GLY A 76 9.25 -8.57 3.14
CA GLY A 76 8.03 -8.33 2.38
C GLY A 76 7.13 -7.35 3.12
N PHE A 77 6.11 -6.84 2.41
CA PHE A 77 5.16 -5.88 2.97
C PHE A 77 3.72 -6.31 2.67
N PRO A 78 2.80 -6.31 3.65
CA PRO A 78 1.43 -6.76 3.45
C PRO A 78 0.57 -5.67 2.77
N GLY A 79 0.78 -5.46 1.47
CA GLY A 79 -0.02 -4.56 0.64
C GLY A 79 -0.75 -5.27 -0.50
N GLY A 80 -1.44 -4.49 -1.32
CA GLY A 80 -2.22 -4.97 -2.48
C GLY A 80 -1.38 -5.57 -3.60
N ALA A 81 -2.05 -6.28 -4.51
CA ALA A 81 -1.40 -6.96 -5.64
C ALA A 81 -1.00 -6.01 -6.78
N CYS A 82 -1.81 -4.98 -7.07
CA CYS A 82 -1.63 -4.12 -8.23
C CYS A 82 -0.43 -3.16 -8.04
N PRO A 83 0.66 -3.27 -8.84
CA PRO A 83 1.90 -2.53 -8.58
C PRO A 83 1.82 -1.03 -8.88
N THR A 84 0.83 -0.57 -9.64
CA THR A 84 0.64 0.86 -9.99
C THR A 84 -0.17 1.64 -8.95
N VAL A 85 -0.69 0.96 -7.93
CA VAL A 85 -1.40 1.59 -6.80
C VAL A 85 -0.42 2.44 -6.00
N GLY A 86 -0.81 3.68 -5.70
CA GLY A 86 -0.04 4.57 -4.84
C GLY A 86 -0.09 4.16 -3.37
N SER A 87 1.06 4.11 -2.70
CA SER A 87 1.15 3.75 -1.28
C SER A 87 0.38 4.71 -0.37
N GLY A 88 0.40 6.02 -0.67
CA GLY A 88 -0.36 7.07 0.00
C GLY A 88 -1.83 6.72 0.25
N GLY A 89 -2.59 6.59 -0.85
CA GLY A 89 -4.00 6.20 -0.81
C GLY A 89 -4.22 4.80 -0.23
N HIS A 90 -3.41 3.82 -0.64
CA HIS A 90 -3.58 2.43 -0.22
C HIS A 90 -3.47 2.24 1.30
N ILE A 91 -2.41 2.77 1.90
CA ILE A 91 -2.13 2.66 3.34
C ILE A 91 -3.11 3.52 4.13
N SER A 92 -3.41 4.74 3.68
CA SER A 92 -4.34 5.62 4.40
C SER A 92 -5.77 5.10 4.48
N GLY A 93 -6.20 4.21 3.57
CA GLY A 93 -7.48 3.50 3.67
C GLY A 93 -7.37 2.06 4.19
N GLY A 94 -6.22 1.67 4.75
CA GLY A 94 -5.99 0.37 5.39
C GLY A 94 -5.02 -0.49 4.59
N GLY A 95 -5.42 -0.89 3.38
CA GLY A 95 -4.60 -1.68 2.45
C GLY A 95 -4.50 -3.16 2.82
N PHE A 96 -5.00 -4.04 1.96
CA PHE A 96 -4.88 -5.49 2.11
C PHE A 96 -4.35 -6.14 0.83
N GLY A 97 -3.85 -7.36 0.97
CA GLY A 97 -3.50 -8.23 -0.15
C GLY A 97 -3.31 -9.68 0.31
N ALA A 98 -2.57 -10.48 -0.46
CA ALA A 98 -2.43 -11.93 -0.22
C ALA A 98 -1.79 -12.29 1.14
N LEU A 99 -1.09 -11.34 1.77
CA LEU A 99 -0.47 -11.51 3.08
C LEU A 99 -1.40 -11.19 4.27
N VAL A 100 -2.65 -10.77 4.01
CA VAL A 100 -3.54 -10.21 5.04
C VAL A 100 -3.85 -11.20 6.18
N ARG A 101 -4.05 -12.49 5.87
CA ARG A 101 -4.33 -13.53 6.89
C ARG A 101 -3.14 -13.82 7.79
N LYS A 102 -1.90 -13.58 7.32
CA LYS A 102 -0.68 -13.81 8.12
C LYS A 102 -0.28 -12.58 8.92
N TYR A 103 -0.36 -11.41 8.30
CA TYR A 103 0.27 -10.20 8.79
C TYR A 103 -0.70 -9.08 9.14
N GLY A 104 -1.94 -9.11 8.64
CA GLY A 104 -2.90 -8.02 8.81
C GLY A 104 -2.81 -6.99 7.68
N MET A 105 -3.24 -5.76 7.96
CA MET A 105 -3.38 -4.68 6.98
C MET A 105 -2.09 -3.87 6.86
N ALA A 106 -1.82 -3.26 5.71
CA ALA A 106 -0.65 -2.39 5.48
C ALA A 106 -0.54 -1.26 6.53
N ALA A 107 -1.67 -0.63 6.84
CA ALA A 107 -1.76 0.48 7.79
C ALA A 107 -1.33 0.14 9.23
N GLU A 108 -1.31 -1.15 9.59
CA GLU A 108 -0.90 -1.59 10.93
C GLU A 108 0.61 -1.56 11.12
N TYR A 109 1.35 -1.47 10.01
CA TYR A 109 2.81 -1.42 9.99
C TYR A 109 3.35 0.01 9.89
N VAL A 110 2.47 1.03 9.95
CA VAL A 110 2.90 2.44 10.02
C VAL A 110 3.34 2.76 11.45
N LEU A 111 4.61 3.12 11.60
CA LEU A 111 5.27 3.51 12.86
C LEU A 111 5.24 5.02 13.12
N ASP A 112 5.33 5.80 12.04
CA ASP A 112 5.30 7.28 11.99
C ASP A 112 4.80 7.72 10.61
N ALA A 113 4.47 9.00 10.42
CA ALA A 113 4.06 9.57 9.15
C ALA A 113 4.35 11.06 9.09
N ARG A 114 4.50 11.60 7.86
CA ARG A 114 4.52 13.05 7.63
C ARG A 114 3.24 13.49 6.95
N LEU A 115 2.65 14.57 7.46
CA LEU A 115 1.39 15.13 6.98
C LEU A 115 1.42 16.65 7.05
N VAL A 116 0.69 17.32 6.14
CA VAL A 116 0.44 18.77 6.22
C VAL A 116 -0.99 18.99 6.68
N ASN A 117 -1.18 19.72 7.79
CA ASN A 117 -2.52 20.02 8.32
C ASN A 117 -3.18 21.21 7.59
N ALA A 118 -4.39 21.60 8.02
CA ALA A 118 -5.17 22.64 7.34
C ALA A 118 -4.56 24.05 7.52
N GLU A 119 -3.62 24.20 8.45
CA GLU A 119 -2.90 25.43 8.75
C GLU A 119 -1.59 25.50 7.95
N GLY A 120 -1.25 24.42 7.22
CA GLY A 120 -0.03 24.30 6.44
C GLY A 120 1.16 23.77 7.23
N GLU A 121 0.99 23.36 8.49
CA GLU A 121 2.08 22.85 9.33
C GLU A 121 2.45 21.43 8.94
N ILE A 122 3.74 21.12 8.88
CA ILE A 122 4.25 19.77 8.65
C ILE A 122 4.32 19.05 10.00
N LEU A 123 3.60 17.96 10.12
CA LEU A 123 3.48 17.17 11.34
C LEU A 123 4.16 15.81 11.19
N ASN A 124 4.80 15.35 12.25
CA ASN A 124 5.18 13.95 12.47
C ASN A 124 4.21 13.32 13.49
N ARG A 125 4.40 12.05 13.86
CA ARG A 125 3.55 11.38 14.85
C ARG A 125 3.47 12.12 16.18
N GLU A 126 4.59 12.62 16.67
CA GLU A 126 4.68 13.35 17.93
C GLU A 126 3.83 14.63 17.88
N THR A 127 4.02 15.46 16.86
CA THR A 127 3.33 16.74 16.74
C THR A 127 1.89 16.63 16.28
N MET A 128 1.51 15.56 15.56
CA MET A 128 0.11 15.30 15.20
C MET A 128 -0.71 14.68 16.34
N GLY A 129 -0.04 14.02 17.29
CA GLY A 129 -0.66 13.28 18.38
C GLY A 129 -1.32 11.97 17.93
N GLU A 130 -1.58 11.09 18.91
CA GLU A 130 -2.03 9.72 18.65
C GLU A 130 -3.41 9.61 17.99
N ASP A 131 -4.29 10.59 18.18
CA ASP A 131 -5.62 10.59 17.58
C ASP A 131 -5.58 10.84 16.07
N LEU A 132 -4.79 11.81 15.61
CA LEU A 132 -4.58 12.01 14.17
C LEU A 132 -3.76 10.86 13.60
N PHE A 133 -2.73 10.39 14.30
CA PHE A 133 -1.94 9.24 13.89
C PHE A 133 -2.77 7.95 13.77
N TRP A 134 -3.80 7.77 14.61
CA TRP A 134 -4.78 6.70 14.46
C TRP A 134 -5.63 6.93 13.20
N ALA A 135 -6.17 8.14 12.99
CA ALA A 135 -7.05 8.44 11.87
C ALA A 135 -6.40 8.27 10.48
N ILE A 136 -5.12 8.59 10.33
CA ILE A 136 -4.42 8.44 9.04
C ILE A 136 -4.16 6.98 8.65
N ARG A 137 -4.26 6.02 9.58
CA ARG A 137 -3.97 4.59 9.35
C ARG A 137 -5.23 3.78 9.00
N GLY A 138 -6.07 4.31 8.12
CA GLY A 138 -7.28 3.62 7.66
C GLY A 138 -8.47 4.54 7.41
N GLY A 139 -8.45 5.80 7.86
CA GLY A 139 -9.54 6.76 7.73
C GLY A 139 -9.55 7.56 6.44
N GLY A 140 -8.64 7.29 5.49
CA GLY A 140 -8.61 7.95 4.18
C GLY A 140 -8.06 9.37 4.17
N VAL A 141 -7.27 9.73 5.19
CA VAL A 141 -6.60 11.04 5.28
C VAL A 141 -5.34 11.02 4.43
N ALA A 142 -5.20 11.98 3.51
CA ALA A 142 -4.02 12.09 2.66
C ALA A 142 -2.77 12.44 3.47
N THR A 143 -1.66 11.73 3.22
CA THR A 143 -0.36 11.92 3.88
C THR A 143 0.76 12.20 2.85
N LEU A 144 1.90 12.72 3.30
CA LEU A 144 3.09 12.97 2.46
C LEU A 144 4.08 11.81 2.45
N GLY A 145 4.05 10.97 3.49
CA GLY A 145 4.88 9.79 3.60
C GLY A 145 4.59 9.02 4.88
N PHE A 146 5.03 7.78 4.91
CA PHE A 146 4.88 6.86 6.03
C PHE A 146 6.25 6.30 6.42
N PHE A 147 6.52 6.22 7.72
CA PHE A 147 7.53 5.33 8.26
C PHE A 147 6.89 3.97 8.50
N LEU A 148 7.39 2.96 7.81
CA LEU A 148 6.87 1.61 7.85
C LEU A 148 7.82 0.73 8.65
N HIS A 149 7.26 -0.22 9.38
CA HIS A 149 8.01 -1.37 9.89
C HIS A 149 8.12 -2.41 8.77
N GLY A 150 9.33 -2.79 8.41
CA GLY A 150 9.61 -4.02 7.68
C GLY A 150 9.43 -5.21 8.62
N LYS A 151 8.96 -6.34 8.09
CA LYS A 151 8.96 -7.59 8.85
C LYS A 151 9.78 -8.62 8.10
N SER A 152 10.72 -9.26 8.79
CA SER A 152 11.37 -10.46 8.29
C SER A 152 10.32 -11.56 8.15
N MET A 153 10.09 -12.05 6.93
CA MET A 153 9.20 -13.17 6.67
C MET A 153 9.85 -14.47 7.15
N ALA A 154 9.85 -14.69 8.47
CA ALA A 154 10.21 -15.97 9.08
C ALA A 154 8.92 -16.76 9.35
N SER A 155 8.91 -17.99 8.85
CA SER A 155 7.85 -18.99 8.93
C SER A 155 7.46 -19.32 10.38
N VAL A 156 6.15 -19.36 10.66
CA VAL A 156 5.64 -19.87 11.94
C VAL A 156 4.33 -20.60 11.67
N ALA A 157 4.32 -21.92 11.88
CA ALA A 157 3.14 -22.77 11.74
C ALA A 157 2.12 -22.51 12.87
N SER A 158 0.83 -22.53 12.54
CA SER A 158 -0.26 -22.72 13.50
C SER A 158 -1.33 -23.62 12.88
N TYR A 159 -1.95 -24.46 13.71
CA TYR A 159 -2.97 -25.43 13.32
C TYR A 159 -4.36 -24.77 13.21
N GLU A 160 -5.19 -25.32 12.31
CA GLU A 160 -6.36 -24.74 11.60
C GLU A 160 -5.99 -23.80 10.44
N VAL A 161 -6.53 -24.08 9.22
CA VAL A 161 -6.06 -23.60 7.89
C VAL A 161 -4.93 -22.58 8.03
N PRO A 162 -3.66 -23.03 7.96
CA PRO A 162 -2.51 -22.26 8.41
C PRO A 162 -2.59 -20.81 7.96
N ARG A 163 -2.26 -19.85 8.83
CA ARG A 163 -2.22 -18.43 8.47
C ARG A 163 -1.31 -18.16 7.25
N ASP A 164 -0.45 -19.12 6.95
CA ASP A 164 0.46 -19.16 5.83
C ASP A 164 -0.21 -19.43 4.48
N VAL A 165 -1.47 -19.87 4.43
CA VAL A 165 -2.22 -20.06 3.18
C VAL A 165 -3.27 -18.96 2.95
N PHE A 166 -3.30 -18.43 1.74
CA PHE A 166 -4.28 -17.48 1.24
C PHE A 166 -4.86 -18.05 -0.07
N ILE A 167 -6.17 -18.26 -0.10
CA ILE A 167 -6.90 -18.79 -1.27
C ILE A 167 -7.98 -17.78 -1.65
N ALA A 168 -7.72 -16.97 -2.67
CA ALA A 168 -8.72 -16.08 -3.25
C ALA A 168 -9.38 -16.72 -4.47
N LEU A 169 -10.63 -16.34 -4.74
CA LEU A 169 -11.33 -16.75 -5.95
C LEU A 169 -11.48 -15.55 -6.87
N HIS A 170 -11.08 -15.69 -8.12
CA HIS A 170 -11.37 -14.74 -9.20
C HIS A 170 -12.37 -15.38 -10.15
N VAL A 171 -13.58 -14.81 -10.20
CA VAL A 171 -14.68 -15.30 -11.02
C VAL A 171 -14.87 -14.38 -12.21
N THR A 172 -14.84 -14.94 -13.42
CA THR A 172 -15.02 -14.22 -14.68
C THR A 172 -15.96 -14.99 -15.60
N VAL A 173 -16.31 -14.39 -16.74
CA VAL A 173 -17.06 -15.07 -17.80
C VAL A 173 -16.15 -15.26 -19.02
N VAL A 174 -16.20 -16.46 -19.60
CA VAL A 174 -15.39 -16.85 -20.76
C VAL A 174 -16.24 -17.53 -21.84
N ASP A 175 -15.84 -17.40 -23.10
CA ASP A 175 -16.46 -18.13 -24.20
C ASP A 175 -15.98 -19.59 -24.22
N LYS A 176 -16.91 -20.55 -24.34
CA LYS A 176 -16.55 -21.98 -24.44
C LYS A 176 -15.81 -22.33 -25.72
N ASN A 177 -16.04 -21.59 -26.81
CA ASN A 177 -15.45 -21.81 -28.14
C ASN A 177 -15.00 -20.48 -28.76
N ALA A 178 -13.80 -19.99 -28.40
CA ALA A 178 -13.22 -18.77 -28.96
C ALA A 178 -13.01 -18.78 -30.49
N THR A 179 -13.24 -19.92 -31.16
CA THR A 179 -12.99 -20.16 -32.60
C THR A 179 -14.24 -20.15 -33.49
N ARG A 180 -15.46 -20.09 -32.96
CA ARG A 180 -16.70 -19.99 -33.79
C ARG A 180 -17.42 -18.68 -33.53
N ARG A 181 -17.54 -17.84 -34.57
CA ARG A 181 -18.07 -16.46 -34.52
C ARG A 181 -19.59 -16.32 -34.41
N GLU A 182 -20.35 -17.42 -34.37
CA GLU A 182 -21.80 -17.36 -34.14
C GLU A 182 -22.23 -18.45 -33.16
N GLY A 183 -22.92 -18.04 -32.08
CA GLY A 183 -23.50 -18.93 -31.07
C GLY A 183 -22.58 -19.34 -29.90
N SER A 184 -21.64 -18.52 -29.46
CA SER A 184 -20.78 -18.87 -28.31
C SER A 184 -21.61 -18.98 -27.01
N SER A 185 -21.77 -20.20 -26.50
CA SER A 185 -22.26 -20.43 -25.13
C SER A 185 -21.21 -19.92 -24.14
N ARG A 186 -21.43 -18.74 -23.55
CA ARG A 186 -20.60 -18.22 -22.44
C ARG A 186 -20.72 -19.09 -21.19
N THR A 187 -19.68 -19.12 -20.37
CA THR A 187 -19.67 -19.84 -19.08
C THR A 187 -18.94 -19.05 -18.02
N VAL A 188 -19.32 -19.28 -16.76
CA VAL A 188 -18.57 -18.77 -15.61
C VAL A 188 -17.31 -19.61 -15.43
N ARG A 189 -16.17 -18.93 -15.19
CA ARG A 189 -14.90 -19.54 -14.79
C ARG A 189 -14.54 -19.07 -13.39
N VAL A 190 -14.25 -20.01 -12.50
CA VAL A 190 -13.72 -19.72 -11.17
C VAL A 190 -12.25 -20.10 -11.15
N THR A 191 -11.39 -19.13 -10.86
CA THR A 191 -9.94 -19.34 -10.74
C THR A 191 -9.55 -19.23 -9.27
N PHE A 192 -8.93 -20.27 -8.72
CA PHE A 192 -8.40 -20.27 -7.36
C PHE A 192 -6.96 -19.76 -7.39
N GLN A 193 -6.71 -18.63 -6.73
CA GLN A 193 -5.39 -18.05 -6.59
C GLN A 193 -4.85 -18.37 -5.19
N VAL A 194 -3.78 -19.17 -5.13
CA VAL A 194 -3.22 -19.69 -3.88
C VAL A 194 -1.84 -19.08 -3.64
N LEU A 195 -1.66 -18.45 -2.48
CA LEU A 195 -0.34 -18.13 -1.93
C LEU A 195 -0.14 -18.98 -0.67
N TYR A 196 0.99 -19.68 -0.60
CA TYR A 196 1.40 -20.42 0.59
C TYR A 196 2.82 -20.04 0.99
N LEU A 197 3.02 -19.67 2.26
CA LEU A 197 4.34 -19.39 2.82
C LEU A 197 5.02 -20.68 3.27
N GLY A 198 5.47 -21.47 2.31
CA GLY A 198 6.15 -22.75 2.53
C GLY A 198 6.45 -23.47 1.22
N THR A 199 6.72 -24.78 1.30
CA THR A 199 6.98 -25.62 0.12
C THR A 199 5.67 -26.13 -0.49
N SER A 200 5.71 -26.44 -1.78
CA SER A 200 4.62 -27.05 -2.55
C SER A 200 4.20 -28.40 -1.97
N GLU A 201 5.12 -29.19 -1.44
CA GLU A 201 4.84 -30.48 -0.80
C GLU A 201 3.93 -30.32 0.43
N LYS A 202 4.27 -29.38 1.31
CA LYS A 202 3.45 -29.07 2.50
C LYS A 202 2.09 -28.49 2.11
N LEU A 203 2.05 -27.67 1.06
CA LEU A 203 0.79 -27.14 0.53
C LEU A 203 -0.11 -28.26 0.01
N LEU A 204 0.44 -29.21 -0.76
CA LEU A 204 -0.32 -30.34 -1.29
C LEU A 204 -0.88 -31.22 -0.16
N GLN A 205 -0.06 -31.54 0.84
CA GLN A 205 -0.52 -32.29 2.01
C GLN A 205 -1.64 -31.56 2.76
N LEU A 206 -1.50 -30.24 2.94
CA LEU A 206 -2.53 -29.41 3.57
C LEU A 206 -3.83 -29.40 2.76
N MET A 207 -3.75 -29.28 1.44
CA MET A 207 -4.93 -29.25 0.58
C MET A 207 -5.63 -30.60 0.50
N GLU A 208 -4.89 -31.71 0.49
CA GLU A 208 -5.48 -33.05 0.58
C GLU A 208 -6.24 -33.27 1.90
N ASP A 209 -5.70 -32.77 3.02
CA ASP A 209 -6.32 -32.90 4.34
C ASP A 209 -7.51 -31.94 4.56
N LYS A 210 -7.42 -30.70 4.07
CA LYS A 210 -8.37 -29.62 4.42
C LYS A 210 -9.29 -29.17 3.29
N PHE A 211 -8.93 -29.40 2.03
CA PHE A 211 -9.74 -29.00 0.88
C PHE A 211 -9.53 -29.92 -0.34
N PRO A 212 -9.76 -31.24 -0.20
CA PRO A 212 -9.49 -32.23 -1.24
C PRO A 212 -10.34 -32.00 -2.50
N GLU A 213 -11.50 -31.36 -2.39
CA GLU A 213 -12.42 -31.07 -3.49
C GLU A 213 -11.82 -30.16 -4.55
N LEU A 214 -10.80 -29.35 -4.21
CA LEU A 214 -10.08 -28.56 -5.20
C LEU A 214 -9.25 -29.45 -6.16
N GLY A 215 -8.87 -30.66 -5.73
CA GLY A 215 -8.13 -31.62 -6.54
C GLY A 215 -6.77 -31.11 -7.01
N MET A 216 -6.11 -30.27 -6.20
CA MET A 216 -4.85 -29.61 -6.54
C MET A 216 -3.70 -30.61 -6.68
N LYS A 217 -2.90 -30.48 -7.73
CA LYS A 217 -1.78 -31.39 -8.05
C LYS A 217 -0.45 -30.65 -8.05
N LYS A 218 0.65 -31.40 -7.99
CA LYS A 218 2.01 -30.84 -8.02
C LYS A 218 2.27 -29.95 -9.25
N LYS A 219 1.69 -30.28 -10.41
CA LYS A 219 1.79 -29.47 -11.63
C LYS A 219 1.13 -28.09 -11.53
N ASP A 220 0.21 -27.91 -10.58
CA ASP A 220 -0.48 -26.64 -10.34
C ASP A 220 0.31 -25.73 -9.38
N CYS A 221 1.33 -26.30 -8.70
CA CYS A 221 2.19 -25.58 -7.77
C CYS A 221 3.42 -25.01 -8.47
N ARG A 222 3.81 -23.79 -8.09
CA ARG A 222 5.04 -23.14 -8.53
C ARG A 222 5.72 -22.49 -7.33
N GLU A 223 6.87 -23.02 -6.93
CA GLU A 223 7.68 -22.42 -5.87
C GLU A 223 8.46 -21.22 -6.41
N MET A 224 8.38 -20.09 -5.71
CA MET A 224 9.04 -18.86 -6.11
C MET A 224 9.26 -17.94 -4.90
N SER A 225 10.14 -16.95 -5.06
CA SER A 225 10.31 -15.89 -4.07
C SER A 225 9.03 -15.05 -3.92
N TRP A 226 8.81 -14.45 -2.75
CA TRP A 226 7.66 -13.56 -2.50
C TRP A 226 7.48 -12.47 -3.56
N ILE A 227 8.54 -11.76 -3.98
CA ILE A 227 8.42 -10.71 -5.01
C ILE A 227 7.98 -11.24 -6.38
N LYS A 228 8.30 -12.48 -6.72
CA LYS A 228 7.78 -13.12 -7.95
C LYS A 228 6.31 -13.48 -7.78
N SER A 229 5.89 -13.84 -6.57
CA SER A 229 4.47 -14.06 -6.28
C SER A 229 3.66 -12.77 -6.47
N THR A 230 4.21 -11.59 -6.14
CA THR A 230 3.48 -10.32 -6.35
C THR A 230 3.25 -10.02 -7.83
N ILE A 231 4.19 -10.39 -8.71
CA ILE A 231 4.03 -10.29 -10.17
C ILE A 231 2.90 -11.20 -10.66
N SER A 232 2.89 -12.45 -10.19
CA SER A 232 1.86 -13.43 -10.55
C SER A 232 0.47 -13.00 -10.06
N PHE A 233 0.36 -12.52 -8.81
CA PHE A 233 -0.91 -12.02 -8.24
C PHE A 233 -1.40 -10.73 -8.90
N ALA A 234 -0.52 -9.95 -9.51
CA ALA A 234 -0.88 -8.78 -10.31
C ALA A 234 -1.36 -9.14 -11.73
N GLY A 235 -1.37 -10.42 -12.10
CA GLY A 235 -1.84 -10.91 -13.40
C GLY A 235 -0.80 -10.86 -14.52
N PHE A 236 0.47 -10.57 -14.21
CA PHE A 236 1.54 -10.61 -15.21
C PHE A 236 1.97 -12.06 -15.52
N PRO A 237 2.50 -12.32 -16.73
CA PRO A 237 3.19 -13.57 -17.04
C PRO A 237 4.30 -13.87 -16.03
N ASN A 238 4.54 -15.14 -15.73
CA ASN A 238 5.46 -15.53 -14.66
C ASN A 238 6.94 -15.21 -14.98
N GLU A 239 7.27 -15.11 -16.25
CA GLU A 239 8.59 -14.81 -16.80
C GLU A 239 8.88 -13.30 -16.76
N THR A 240 7.88 -12.49 -16.37
CA THR A 240 8.00 -11.04 -16.31
C THR A 240 9.13 -10.64 -15.36
N PRO A 241 10.09 -9.84 -15.83
CA PRO A 241 11.16 -9.31 -15.00
C PRO A 241 10.64 -8.50 -13.80
N ILE A 242 11.28 -8.62 -12.65
CA ILE A 242 10.87 -7.90 -11.43
C ILE A 242 10.96 -6.37 -11.54
N ASN A 243 11.80 -5.84 -12.44
CA ASN A 243 11.89 -4.40 -12.68
C ASN A 243 10.64 -3.86 -13.38
N SER A 244 9.78 -4.72 -13.94
CA SER A 244 8.45 -4.33 -14.42
C SER A 244 7.54 -3.79 -13.31
N LEU A 245 7.83 -4.10 -12.03
CA LEU A 245 7.15 -3.49 -10.88
C LEU A 245 7.40 -1.98 -10.77
N LEU A 246 8.50 -1.47 -11.35
CA LEU A 246 8.82 -0.04 -11.41
C LEU A 246 8.05 0.70 -12.52
N ASN A 247 7.44 -0.04 -13.46
CA ASN A 247 6.66 0.58 -14.52
C ASN A 247 5.28 0.98 -14.01
N ARG A 248 5.05 2.29 -13.89
CA ARG A 248 3.80 2.90 -13.41
C ARG A 248 2.63 2.80 -14.38
N SER A 249 2.90 2.42 -15.62
CA SER A 249 1.90 2.19 -16.68
C SER A 249 1.84 0.72 -17.08
N SER A 250 2.27 -0.20 -16.20
CA SER A 250 2.35 -1.62 -16.53
C SER A 250 0.99 -2.32 -16.60
N LEU A 251 -0.06 -1.75 -15.98
CA LEU A 251 -1.43 -2.26 -16.06
C LEU A 251 -2.27 -1.48 -17.07
N PRO A 252 -3.16 -2.15 -17.83
CA PRO A 252 -4.07 -1.47 -18.74
C PRO A 252 -5.05 -0.59 -17.96
N LYS A 253 -5.36 0.58 -18.53
CA LYS A 253 -6.44 1.44 -18.04
C LYS A 253 -7.77 0.89 -18.55
N THR A 254 -8.77 0.81 -17.69
CA THR A 254 -10.10 0.27 -18.03
C THR A 254 -11.19 1.28 -17.67
N THR A 255 -12.35 1.13 -18.30
CA THR A 255 -13.57 1.80 -17.83
C THR A 255 -14.29 0.82 -16.93
N PHE A 256 -14.53 1.21 -15.67
CA PHE A 256 -15.15 0.29 -14.72
C PHE A 256 -15.98 0.98 -13.63
N LYS A 257 -16.84 0.18 -13.01
CA LYS A 257 -17.51 0.46 -11.74
C LYS A 257 -17.29 -0.74 -10.84
N ALA A 258 -17.05 -0.49 -9.56
CA ALA A 258 -16.85 -1.53 -8.57
C ALA A 258 -17.65 -1.25 -7.30
N LYS A 259 -17.93 -2.31 -6.53
CA LYS A 259 -18.65 -2.29 -5.25
C LYS A 259 -18.06 -3.39 -4.36
N SER A 260 -18.25 -3.33 -3.06
CA SER A 260 -17.73 -4.38 -2.16
C SER A 260 -18.66 -4.70 -1.01
N ASP A 261 -18.53 -5.94 -0.51
CA ASP A 261 -19.26 -6.46 0.64
C ASP A 261 -18.35 -7.29 1.54
N PHE A 262 -18.76 -7.44 2.80
CA PHE A 262 -18.25 -8.49 3.68
C PHE A 262 -19.32 -9.56 3.91
N VAL A 263 -18.91 -10.82 3.86
CA VAL A 263 -19.78 -11.96 4.13
C VAL A 263 -19.46 -12.53 5.50
N THR A 264 -20.51 -12.80 6.29
CA THR A 264 -20.40 -13.29 7.67
C THR A 264 -20.91 -14.73 7.83
N LYS A 265 -21.63 -15.25 6.83
CA LYS A 265 -22.15 -16.62 6.78
C LYS A 265 -22.07 -17.14 5.33
N PRO A 266 -21.93 -18.46 5.10
CA PRO A 266 -21.85 -19.00 3.74
C PRO A 266 -23.05 -18.59 2.87
N ILE A 267 -22.77 -18.14 1.64
CA ILE A 267 -23.80 -17.90 0.64
C ILE A 267 -24.40 -19.26 0.23
N SER A 268 -25.73 -19.36 0.22
CA SER A 268 -26.42 -20.60 -0.18
C SER A 268 -26.13 -20.97 -1.63
N LYS A 269 -26.27 -22.25 -1.99
CA LYS A 269 -26.14 -22.72 -3.38
C LYS A 269 -27.05 -21.94 -4.34
N ALA A 270 -28.31 -21.71 -3.97
CA ALA A 270 -29.24 -20.90 -4.76
C ALA A 270 -28.77 -19.45 -4.90
N GLY A 271 -28.13 -18.90 -3.86
CA GLY A 271 -27.46 -17.60 -3.89
C GLY A 271 -26.36 -17.54 -4.95
N LEU A 272 -25.44 -18.51 -4.92
CA LEU A 272 -24.34 -18.61 -5.89
C LEU A 272 -24.87 -18.79 -7.32
N GLU A 273 -25.86 -19.66 -7.53
CA GLU A 273 -26.50 -19.86 -8.84
C GLU A 273 -27.15 -18.57 -9.37
N GLY A 274 -27.73 -17.75 -8.50
CA GLY A 274 -28.28 -16.46 -8.91
C GLY A 274 -27.22 -15.41 -9.25
N ILE A 275 -26.02 -15.48 -8.65
CA ILE A 275 -24.85 -14.69 -9.09
C ILE A 275 -24.47 -15.13 -10.52
N TRP A 276 -24.33 -16.44 -10.76
CA TRP A 276 -23.93 -16.97 -12.08
C TRP A 276 -24.88 -16.56 -13.19
N LYS A 277 -26.20 -16.62 -12.94
CA LYS A 277 -27.23 -16.17 -13.89
C LYS A 277 -27.08 -14.70 -14.27
N ARG A 278 -26.63 -13.84 -13.35
CA ARG A 278 -26.40 -12.41 -13.61
C ARG A 278 -25.07 -12.15 -14.31
N PHE A 279 -24.02 -12.87 -13.92
CA PHE A 279 -22.71 -12.80 -14.58
C PHE A 279 -22.80 -13.08 -16.07
N LEU A 280 -23.57 -14.09 -16.49
CA LEU A 280 -23.72 -14.42 -17.90
C LEU A 280 -24.40 -13.33 -18.76
N LYS A 281 -25.02 -12.32 -18.14
CA LYS A 281 -25.67 -11.19 -18.83
C LYS A 281 -24.75 -9.98 -19.05
N GLU A 282 -23.66 -9.88 -18.30
CA GLU A 282 -22.73 -8.76 -18.37
C GLU A 282 -21.54 -9.10 -19.28
N GLU A 283 -20.96 -8.11 -19.94
CA GLU A 283 -19.91 -8.33 -20.94
C GLU A 283 -18.59 -8.75 -20.28
N ARG A 284 -18.14 -8.01 -19.26
CA ARG A 284 -16.89 -8.32 -18.53
C ARG A 284 -17.07 -8.15 -17.02
N PRO A 285 -17.88 -9.01 -16.38
CA PRO A 285 -18.02 -9.00 -14.93
C PRO A 285 -16.85 -9.72 -14.28
N GLU A 286 -16.41 -9.22 -13.12
CA GLU A 286 -15.43 -9.85 -12.26
C GLU A 286 -15.94 -9.91 -10.83
N LEU A 287 -15.68 -11.04 -10.16
CA LEU A 287 -15.84 -11.20 -8.73
C LEU A 287 -14.48 -11.56 -8.13
N LEU A 288 -14.03 -10.83 -7.12
CA LEU A 288 -12.90 -11.26 -6.29
C LEU A 288 -13.42 -11.60 -4.89
N ILE A 289 -13.19 -12.84 -4.46
CA ILE A 289 -13.48 -13.28 -3.09
C ILE A 289 -12.15 -13.45 -2.36
N ALA A 290 -11.89 -12.60 -1.38
CA ALA A 290 -10.67 -12.60 -0.59
C ALA A 290 -10.93 -13.17 0.82
N PRO A 291 -10.24 -14.23 1.25
CA PRO A 291 -10.49 -14.88 2.53
C PRO A 291 -10.10 -13.97 3.69
N TRP A 292 -10.96 -13.91 4.69
CA TRP A 292 -10.70 -13.25 5.95
C TRP A 292 -10.20 -14.25 7.01
N GLY A 293 -10.10 -13.80 8.26
CA GLY A 293 -9.60 -14.62 9.35
C GLY A 293 -8.09 -14.51 9.56
N GLY A 294 -7.53 -15.50 10.27
CA GLY A 294 -6.14 -15.47 10.71
C GLY A 294 -5.85 -14.20 11.54
N ARG A 295 -4.72 -13.56 11.23
CA ARG A 295 -4.23 -12.37 11.95
C ARG A 295 -5.24 -11.23 12.00
N VAL A 296 -6.09 -11.08 10.99
CA VAL A 296 -7.08 -10.00 10.96
C VAL A 296 -8.11 -10.13 12.08
N ASN A 297 -8.45 -11.35 12.49
CA ASN A 297 -9.44 -11.58 13.56
C ASN A 297 -8.89 -11.34 14.97
N GLU A 298 -7.56 -11.42 15.15
CA GLU A 298 -6.91 -11.15 16.45
C GLU A 298 -6.82 -9.66 16.78
N ILE A 299 -6.90 -8.82 15.76
CA ILE A 299 -6.70 -7.38 15.91
C ILE A 299 -8.04 -6.75 16.27
N SER A 300 -8.05 -5.98 17.36
CA SER A 300 -9.22 -5.21 17.79
C SER A 300 -9.76 -4.34 16.65
N GLU A 301 -11.10 -4.31 16.51
CA GLU A 301 -11.76 -3.44 15.53
C GLU A 301 -11.48 -1.94 15.76
N HIS A 302 -11.05 -1.54 16.96
CA HIS A 302 -10.71 -0.15 17.28
C HIS A 302 -9.22 0.18 17.14
N LYS A 303 -8.35 -0.80 16.84
CA LYS A 303 -6.89 -0.62 16.80
C LYS A 303 -6.46 0.45 15.78
N ILE A 304 -7.15 0.46 14.64
CA ILE A 304 -7.08 1.47 13.57
C ILE A 304 -8.50 1.74 13.06
N PRO A 305 -8.76 2.77 12.23
CA PRO A 305 -10.10 3.08 11.75
C PRO A 305 -10.80 1.93 11.03
N PHE A 306 -10.06 1.08 10.32
CA PHE A 306 -10.60 -0.09 9.62
C PHE A 306 -11.17 -1.14 10.63
N PRO A 307 -12.49 -1.38 10.64
CA PRO A 307 -13.16 -2.13 11.71
C PRO A 307 -13.54 -3.57 11.36
N HIS A 308 -13.40 -3.99 10.11
CA HIS A 308 -13.95 -5.27 9.63
C HIS A 308 -12.99 -6.41 10.00
N ARG A 309 -13.09 -6.91 11.24
CA ARG A 309 -12.20 -7.92 11.85
C ARG A 309 -12.90 -9.26 12.03
N ALA A 310 -12.84 -9.83 13.24
CA ALA A 310 -13.54 -11.04 13.63
C ALA A 310 -15.04 -10.98 13.29
N GLY A 311 -15.61 -12.12 12.89
CA GLY A 311 -17.00 -12.25 12.45
C GLY A 311 -17.21 -12.16 10.94
N ASN A 312 -16.20 -11.75 10.16
CA ASN A 312 -16.24 -11.81 8.69
C ASN A 312 -15.52 -13.07 8.19
N MET A 313 -16.10 -13.75 7.20
CA MET A 313 -15.52 -14.92 6.53
C MET A 313 -14.62 -14.51 5.37
N TYR A 314 -15.09 -13.58 4.55
CA TYR A 314 -14.38 -13.07 3.37
C TYR A 314 -14.95 -11.72 2.92
N LEU A 315 -14.13 -10.98 2.18
CA LEU A 315 -14.54 -9.80 1.41
C LEU A 315 -14.91 -10.25 -0.01
N ILE A 316 -15.96 -9.66 -0.57
CA ILE A 316 -16.29 -9.76 -2.00
C ILE A 316 -16.12 -8.38 -2.63
N ASP A 317 -15.41 -8.33 -3.75
CA ASP A 317 -15.33 -7.19 -4.65
C ASP A 317 -16.02 -7.56 -5.97
N TYR A 318 -16.93 -6.68 -6.41
CA TYR A 318 -17.67 -6.80 -7.65
C TYR A 318 -17.14 -5.75 -8.60
N VAL A 319 -16.77 -6.13 -9.82
CA VAL A 319 -16.33 -5.18 -10.85
C VAL A 319 -17.07 -5.45 -12.15
N SER A 320 -17.55 -4.38 -12.78
CA SER A 320 -17.99 -4.41 -14.17
C SER A 320 -17.01 -3.59 -14.98
N ASN A 321 -16.36 -4.22 -15.96
CA ASN A 321 -15.46 -3.57 -16.92
C ASN A 321 -16.15 -3.44 -18.29
N TRP A 322 -15.84 -2.40 -19.05
CA TRP A 322 -16.37 -2.23 -20.41
C TRP A 322 -15.47 -1.38 -21.31
N ASP A 323 -15.80 -1.30 -22.60
CA ASP A 323 -15.05 -0.48 -23.56
C ASP A 323 -15.37 1.01 -23.35
N ASN A 324 -14.31 1.82 -23.28
CA ASN A 324 -14.38 3.29 -23.24
C ASN A 324 -15.24 3.87 -24.38
N LYS A 325 -15.24 3.24 -25.56
CA LYS A 325 -15.90 3.75 -26.78
C LYS A 325 -17.42 3.87 -26.67
N GLU A 326 -18.04 3.23 -25.68
CA GLU A 326 -19.50 3.21 -25.50
C GLU A 326 -20.08 4.53 -24.98
N GLY A 327 -19.23 5.48 -24.55
CA GLY A 327 -19.65 6.78 -24.05
C GLY A 327 -20.46 6.71 -22.74
N ILE A 328 -21.03 7.84 -22.33
CA ILE A 328 -21.77 7.95 -21.06
C ILE A 328 -23.02 7.07 -21.06
N GLN A 329 -23.79 7.09 -22.16
CA GLN A 329 -25.05 6.36 -22.26
C GLN A 329 -24.83 4.84 -22.27
N GLY A 330 -23.78 4.36 -22.96
CA GLY A 330 -23.41 2.95 -22.91
C GLY A 330 -22.85 2.52 -21.55
N SER A 331 -22.16 3.42 -20.83
CA SER A 331 -21.66 3.13 -19.48
C SER A 331 -22.77 2.83 -18.46
N GLU A 332 -23.95 3.45 -18.60
CA GLU A 332 -25.01 3.33 -17.59
C GLU A 332 -25.65 1.93 -17.54
N LYS A 333 -25.61 1.16 -18.64
CA LYS A 333 -26.09 -0.24 -18.63
C LYS A 333 -25.24 -1.10 -17.68
N HIS A 334 -23.91 -0.92 -17.69
CA HIS A 334 -22.97 -1.65 -16.84
C HIS A 334 -23.05 -1.22 -15.38
N ILE A 335 -23.21 0.10 -15.14
CA ILE A 335 -23.40 0.66 -13.80
C ILE A 335 -24.74 0.17 -13.21
N SER A 336 -25.79 0.11 -14.01
CA SER A 336 -27.08 -0.45 -13.60
C SER A 336 -26.98 -1.94 -13.28
N TRP A 337 -26.29 -2.72 -14.12
CA TRP A 337 -26.08 -4.15 -13.88
C TRP A 337 -25.37 -4.44 -12.56
N ILE A 338 -24.28 -3.73 -12.25
CA ILE A 338 -23.55 -3.96 -10.98
C ILE A 338 -24.36 -3.52 -9.76
N ARG A 339 -25.22 -2.50 -9.88
CA ARG A 339 -26.19 -2.14 -8.84
C ARG A 339 -27.20 -3.27 -8.62
N GLU A 340 -27.76 -3.83 -9.69
CA GLU A 340 -28.70 -4.97 -9.60
C GLU A 340 -28.04 -6.19 -8.93
N LEU A 341 -26.81 -6.52 -9.30
CA LEU A 341 -26.06 -7.61 -8.67
C LEU A 341 -25.82 -7.35 -7.18
N HIS A 342 -25.40 -6.13 -6.82
CA HIS A 342 -25.19 -5.76 -5.43
C HIS A 342 -26.51 -5.78 -4.63
N ASP A 343 -27.63 -5.34 -5.21
CA ASP A 343 -28.93 -5.42 -4.56
C ASP A 343 -29.36 -6.87 -4.35
N TYR A 344 -29.11 -7.75 -5.33
CA TYR A 344 -29.32 -9.20 -5.20
C TYR A 344 -28.50 -9.81 -4.05
N MET A 345 -27.31 -9.27 -3.77
CA MET A 345 -26.42 -9.78 -2.72
C MET A 345 -26.84 -9.38 -1.30
N THR A 346 -27.76 -8.42 -1.14
CA THR A 346 -28.24 -7.89 0.16
C THR A 346 -28.56 -8.96 1.22
N PRO A 347 -29.30 -10.05 0.94
CA PRO A 347 -29.65 -11.04 1.97
C PRO A 347 -28.49 -11.97 2.35
N TYR A 348 -27.39 -11.99 1.60
CA TYR A 348 -26.28 -12.93 1.76
C TYR A 348 -25.03 -12.32 2.40
N VAL A 349 -25.00 -11.00 2.55
CA VAL A 349 -23.84 -10.24 3.05
C VAL A 349 -24.11 -9.70 4.46
N SER A 350 -23.12 -9.03 5.04
CA SER A 350 -23.27 -8.32 6.31
C SER A 350 -24.45 -7.34 6.27
N LYS A 351 -25.06 -7.10 7.43
CA LYS A 351 -26.20 -6.21 7.58
C LYS A 351 -26.12 -5.44 8.89
N SER A 352 -26.71 -4.25 8.91
CA SER A 352 -26.83 -3.37 10.08
C SER A 352 -25.48 -2.97 10.73
N PRO A 353 -24.59 -2.26 10.02
CA PRO A 353 -24.71 -1.81 8.63
C PRO A 353 -24.21 -2.86 7.62
N ARG A 354 -24.59 -2.70 6.35
CA ARG A 354 -23.97 -3.45 5.24
C ARG A 354 -22.55 -2.93 5.05
N ALA A 355 -21.56 -3.72 5.42
CA ALA A 355 -20.17 -3.31 5.45
C ALA A 355 -19.59 -3.16 4.04
N ALA A 356 -18.79 -2.12 3.84
CA ALA A 356 -18.08 -1.84 2.59
C ALA A 356 -16.60 -1.56 2.89
N PHE A 357 -15.72 -1.76 1.91
CA PHE A 357 -14.29 -1.48 2.08
C PHE A 357 -13.91 -0.09 1.57
N PHE A 358 -13.32 0.74 2.43
CA PHE A 358 -13.06 2.16 2.13
C PHE A 358 -12.16 2.42 0.92
N ASN A 359 -11.13 1.58 0.68
CA ASN A 359 -10.30 1.72 -0.51
C ASN A 359 -11.05 1.43 -1.82
N TYR A 360 -12.21 0.76 -1.74
CA TYR A 360 -13.13 0.56 -2.86
C TYR A 360 -14.29 1.55 -2.71
N LYS A 361 -13.95 2.85 -2.80
CA LYS A 361 -14.91 3.93 -2.66
C LYS A 361 -16.08 3.73 -3.61
N ASP A 362 -17.28 3.97 -3.09
CA ASP A 362 -18.51 3.75 -3.80
C ASP A 362 -19.47 4.89 -3.48
N LEU A 363 -19.63 5.78 -4.44
CA LEU A 363 -20.47 6.95 -4.26
C LEU A 363 -21.98 6.62 -4.30
N ASP A 364 -22.38 5.39 -4.64
CA ASP A 364 -23.77 4.94 -4.53
C ASP A 364 -24.19 4.73 -3.07
N LEU A 365 -23.24 4.55 -2.14
CA LEU A 365 -23.54 4.44 -0.69
C LEU A 365 -24.02 5.77 -0.09
N GLY A 366 -23.77 6.87 -0.80
CA GLY A 366 -24.16 8.23 -0.40
C GLY A 366 -23.04 9.23 -0.65
N LYS A 367 -23.42 10.50 -0.83
CA LYS A 367 -22.51 11.63 -1.08
C LYS A 367 -22.81 12.79 -0.15
N SER A 368 -21.76 13.41 0.37
CA SER A 368 -21.81 14.72 1.00
C SER A 368 -21.93 15.81 -0.07
N LYS A 369 -22.94 16.66 0.02
CA LYS A 369 -23.05 17.89 -0.79
C LYS A 369 -21.95 18.88 -0.39
N LEU A 370 -21.05 19.21 -1.31
CA LEU A 370 -19.92 20.12 -1.07
C LEU A 370 -20.31 21.61 -0.95
N ASN A 371 -21.43 22.02 -1.55
CA ASN A 371 -21.87 23.43 -1.67
C ASN A 371 -23.11 23.77 -0.82
N ALA A 372 -23.59 22.84 -0.01
CA ALA A 372 -24.79 23.00 0.81
C ALA A 372 -24.64 22.19 2.10
N THR A 373 -25.65 22.28 2.97
CA THR A 373 -25.85 21.52 4.22
C THR A 373 -25.77 20.00 4.01
N SER A 374 -24.57 19.46 3.72
CA SER A 374 -24.28 18.07 3.97
C SER A 374 -24.32 17.89 5.47
N THR A 375 -25.40 17.29 5.91
CA THR A 375 -25.65 17.06 7.32
C THR A 375 -24.80 15.88 7.74
N HIS A 376 -24.24 15.93 8.94
CA HIS A 376 -23.57 14.76 9.53
C HIS A 376 -24.40 13.47 9.39
N SER A 377 -25.74 13.55 9.39
CA SER A 377 -26.65 12.43 9.13
C SER A 377 -26.42 11.74 7.79
N ASP A 378 -26.17 12.48 6.70
CA ASP A 378 -25.91 11.90 5.38
C ASP A 378 -24.61 11.09 5.39
N ALA A 379 -23.57 11.66 6.02
CA ALA A 379 -22.27 11.04 6.13
C ALA A 379 -22.25 9.82 7.06
N ARG A 380 -23.10 9.81 8.07
CA ARG A 380 -23.22 8.70 9.03
C ARG A 380 -23.66 7.40 8.34
N ILE A 381 -24.47 7.47 7.28
CA ILE A 381 -24.96 6.29 6.55
C ILE A 381 -23.79 5.50 5.96
N TRP A 382 -23.04 6.10 5.02
CA TRP A 382 -21.88 5.43 4.41
C TRP A 382 -20.70 5.32 5.39
N GLY A 383 -20.58 6.25 6.34
CA GLY A 383 -19.52 6.27 7.34
C GLY A 383 -19.54 5.03 8.23
N HIS A 384 -20.73 4.60 8.68
CA HIS A 384 -20.88 3.37 9.44
C HIS A 384 -20.67 2.10 8.58
N MET A 385 -20.94 2.16 7.27
CA MET A 385 -20.63 1.04 6.36
C MET A 385 -19.12 0.80 6.24
N TYR A 386 -18.31 1.87 6.17
CA TYR A 386 -16.85 1.78 6.08
C TYR A 386 -16.13 1.62 7.43
N PHE A 387 -16.67 2.23 8.50
CA PHE A 387 -15.94 2.40 9.76
C PHE A 387 -16.68 1.89 10.99
N LYS A 388 -17.93 1.40 10.86
CA LYS A 388 -18.77 1.02 12.00
C LYS A 388 -18.73 2.10 13.10
N SER A 389 -18.59 1.67 14.36
CA SER A 389 -18.46 2.52 15.54
C SER A 389 -17.21 3.43 15.53
N ASN A 390 -16.17 3.12 14.76
CA ASN A 390 -14.98 3.98 14.64
C ASN A 390 -15.29 5.31 13.93
N PHE A 391 -16.40 5.39 13.18
CA PHE A 391 -16.83 6.61 12.50
C PHE A 391 -16.94 7.79 13.49
N GLU A 392 -17.49 7.58 14.68
CA GLU A 392 -17.69 8.66 15.64
C GLU A 392 -16.35 9.20 16.18
N LYS A 393 -15.35 8.32 16.36
CA LYS A 393 -13.99 8.76 16.70
C LYS A 393 -13.38 9.55 15.55
N LEU A 394 -13.52 9.10 14.30
CA LEU A 394 -13.03 9.84 13.12
C LEU A 394 -13.63 11.25 13.05
N VAL A 395 -14.94 11.41 13.31
CA VAL A 395 -15.61 12.72 13.34
C VAL A 395 -15.02 13.62 14.42
N LYS A 396 -14.77 13.10 15.62
CA LYS A 396 -14.12 13.87 16.71
C LYS A 396 -12.72 14.33 16.31
N VAL A 397 -11.91 13.43 15.75
CA VAL A 397 -10.56 13.78 15.27
C VAL A 397 -10.62 14.84 14.18
N LYS A 398 -11.45 14.63 13.15
CA LYS A 398 -11.67 15.58 12.05
C LYS A 398 -12.05 16.96 12.54
N SER A 399 -12.93 17.04 13.54
CA SER A 399 -13.38 18.30 14.13
C SER A 399 -12.29 19.07 14.87
N LYS A 400 -11.32 18.35 15.44
CA LYS A 400 -10.17 18.94 16.13
C LYS A 400 -9.11 19.44 15.15
N VAL A 401 -8.79 18.63 14.14
CA VAL A 401 -7.62 18.85 13.26
C VAL A 401 -7.94 19.62 11.98
N ASP A 402 -9.21 19.68 11.60
CA ASP A 402 -9.70 20.48 10.47
C ASP A 402 -11.14 20.95 10.74
N PRO A 403 -11.33 21.86 11.72
CA PRO A 403 -12.65 22.35 12.13
C PRO A 403 -13.40 23.03 10.98
N THR A 404 -12.65 23.62 10.04
CA THR A 404 -13.21 24.27 8.84
C THR A 404 -13.61 23.28 7.74
N SER A 405 -13.23 22.00 7.86
CA SER A 405 -13.39 20.97 6.83
C SER A 405 -12.82 21.43 5.48
N PHE A 406 -11.62 22.00 5.51
CA PHE A 406 -10.85 22.42 4.34
C PHE A 406 -10.50 21.23 3.45
N PHE A 407 -10.04 20.12 4.05
CA PHE A 407 -9.83 18.87 3.32
C PHE A 407 -11.15 18.11 3.22
N THR A 408 -11.84 18.25 2.07
CA THR A 408 -13.13 17.60 1.86
C THR A 408 -13.32 17.15 0.41
N ASN A 409 -14.06 16.05 0.26
CA ASN A 409 -14.59 15.49 -0.96
C ASN A 409 -15.99 14.91 -0.69
N GLU A 410 -16.56 14.27 -1.68
CA GLU A 410 -17.92 13.73 -1.71
C GLU A 410 -18.17 12.65 -0.65
N GLN A 411 -17.14 12.03 -0.05
CA GLN A 411 -17.26 11.05 1.04
C GLN A 411 -16.23 11.31 2.16
N SER A 412 -15.95 12.57 2.45
CA SER A 412 -15.06 12.93 3.56
C SER A 412 -15.78 12.86 4.90
N ILE A 413 -15.05 12.44 5.93
CA ILE A 413 -15.53 12.47 7.32
C ILE A 413 -15.98 13.91 7.66
N PRO A 414 -17.19 14.11 8.19
CA PRO A 414 -17.70 15.43 8.54
C PRO A 414 -17.08 15.94 9.86
N THR A 415 -17.27 17.24 10.14
CA THR A 415 -16.98 17.82 11.46
C THR A 415 -18.23 17.86 12.32
N LEU A 416 -18.09 17.95 13.64
CA LEU A 416 -19.21 18.12 14.58
C LEU A 416 -19.97 19.44 14.34
N ALA A 417 -19.33 20.45 13.74
CA ALA A 417 -20.01 21.68 13.36
C ALA A 417 -21.10 21.45 12.30
N SER A 418 -20.97 20.43 11.45
CA SER A 418 -22.00 20.06 10.47
C SER A 418 -23.15 19.25 11.07
N LEU A 419 -23.05 18.79 12.33
CA LEU A 419 -24.18 18.21 13.09
C LEU A 419 -25.28 19.24 13.36
N HIS A 420 -24.90 20.50 13.62
CA HIS A 420 -25.81 21.52 14.12
C HIS A 420 -26.46 22.37 13.01
N GLY A 421 -26.36 21.96 11.75
CA GLY A 421 -26.96 22.68 10.62
C GLY A 421 -26.48 24.12 10.43
N ARG A 422 -25.35 24.52 11.04
CA ARG A 422 -24.82 25.88 10.92
C ARG A 422 -24.38 26.11 9.48
N LYS A 423 -25.07 27.02 8.79
CA LYS A 423 -24.76 27.44 7.41
C LYS A 423 -23.30 27.91 7.33
N LYS A 424 -22.48 27.24 6.53
CA LYS A 424 -21.20 27.80 6.10
C LYS A 424 -21.49 28.95 5.12
N ARG A 425 -21.10 30.17 5.48
CA ARG A 425 -20.89 31.22 4.48
C ARG A 425 -19.61 30.86 3.74
N TYR A 426 -19.74 30.25 2.56
CA TYR A 426 -18.67 30.40 1.58
C TYR A 426 -18.70 31.88 1.20
N HIS A 427 -17.70 32.64 1.66
CA HIS A 427 -17.41 33.88 0.97
C HIS A 427 -17.04 33.47 -0.45
N THR A 428 -17.92 33.79 -1.40
CA THR A 428 -17.60 33.86 -2.82
C THR A 428 -16.58 34.99 -2.96
N THR A 429 -15.35 34.71 -2.56
CA THR A 429 -14.24 35.61 -2.79
C THR A 429 -14.01 35.63 -4.30
N ILE A 430 -13.94 36.85 -4.81
CA ILE A 430 -13.63 37.30 -6.17
C ILE A 430 -12.91 36.23 -6.98
N ALA A 431 -13.34 36.00 -8.23
CA ALA A 431 -12.68 35.14 -9.20
C ALA A 431 -11.16 35.26 -9.07
N THR A 432 -10.53 34.29 -8.41
CA THR A 432 -9.11 34.35 -8.15
C THR A 432 -8.41 34.35 -9.49
N SER A 433 -7.66 35.42 -9.80
CA SER A 433 -6.89 35.41 -11.03
C SER A 433 -5.83 34.33 -10.89
N SER A 434 -5.59 33.54 -11.95
CA SER A 434 -4.57 32.48 -11.89
C SER A 434 -3.19 33.04 -11.50
N ARG A 435 -2.95 34.34 -11.77
CA ARG A 435 -1.74 35.07 -11.38
C ARG A 435 -1.59 35.18 -9.86
N ASP A 436 -2.66 35.50 -9.13
CA ASP A 436 -2.59 35.71 -7.67
C ASP A 436 -2.26 34.42 -6.93
N PHE A 437 -2.85 33.29 -7.36
CA PHE A 437 -2.55 31.98 -6.78
C PHE A 437 -1.08 31.58 -7.05
N LEU A 438 -0.59 31.77 -8.27
CA LEU A 438 0.80 31.46 -8.62
C LEU A 438 1.78 32.34 -7.86
N GLN A 439 1.48 33.63 -7.69
CA GLN A 439 2.29 34.55 -6.89
C GLN A 439 2.30 34.15 -5.42
N CYS A 440 1.17 33.72 -4.87
CA CYS A 440 1.12 33.15 -3.52
C CYS A 440 2.02 31.92 -3.40
N LEU A 441 1.92 30.98 -4.35
CA LEU A 441 2.70 29.76 -4.33
C LEU A 441 4.20 30.04 -4.39
N GLU A 442 4.61 30.95 -5.28
CA GLU A 442 5.99 31.39 -5.41
C GLU A 442 6.50 32.02 -4.11
N SER A 443 5.72 32.94 -3.52
CA SER A 443 6.05 33.62 -2.26
C SER A 443 6.27 32.64 -1.11
N ASN A 444 5.45 31.59 -1.02
CA ASN A 444 5.52 30.57 0.04
C ASN A 444 6.51 29.42 -0.28
N SER A 445 7.11 29.40 -1.48
CA SER A 445 8.08 28.38 -1.88
C SER A 445 9.53 28.88 -1.88
N HIS A 446 9.77 30.20 -1.78
CA HIS A 446 11.11 30.82 -1.92
C HIS A 446 12.15 30.39 -0.89
N HIS A 447 11.73 29.87 0.27
CA HIS A 447 12.66 29.40 1.30
C HIS A 447 13.38 28.09 0.95
N PHE A 448 13.08 27.49 -0.21
CA PHE A 448 13.59 26.18 -0.60
C PHE A 448 14.29 26.22 -1.97
N SER A 449 15.39 25.47 -2.09
CA SER A 449 16.30 25.53 -3.25
C SER A 449 15.67 25.09 -4.58
N SER A 450 14.48 24.48 -4.59
CA SER A 450 13.76 24.03 -5.79
C SER A 450 12.33 24.53 -5.79
N LYS A 451 11.76 24.84 -6.96
CA LYS A 451 10.34 25.17 -7.12
C LYS A 451 9.52 23.91 -7.48
N PRO A 452 8.23 23.82 -7.10
CA PRO A 452 7.34 22.78 -7.62
C PRO A 452 7.05 23.02 -9.11
N GLN A 453 6.81 21.95 -9.86
CA GLN A 453 6.27 22.08 -11.21
C GLN A 453 4.77 22.34 -11.15
N VAL A 454 4.30 23.26 -11.98
CA VAL A 454 2.89 23.68 -12.03
C VAL A 454 2.38 23.58 -13.45
N TYR A 455 1.25 22.91 -13.62
CA TYR A 455 0.56 22.78 -14.89
C TYR A 455 -0.82 23.41 -14.80
N VAL A 456 -1.14 24.26 -15.78
CA VAL A 456 -2.48 24.86 -15.95
C VAL A 456 -3.08 24.38 -17.27
N PRO A 457 -4.40 24.46 -17.50
CA PRO A 457 -5.04 23.92 -18.70
C PRO A 457 -4.44 24.37 -20.04
N LYS A 458 -3.80 25.53 -20.09
CA LYS A 458 -3.12 26.06 -21.28
C LYS A 458 -1.71 25.49 -21.53
N THR A 459 -1.13 24.78 -20.56
CA THR A 459 0.21 24.16 -20.72
C THR A 459 0.13 22.90 -21.57
N VAL A 460 1.10 22.71 -22.46
CA VAL A 460 1.14 21.56 -23.39
C VAL A 460 1.10 20.22 -22.66
N ALA A 461 1.79 20.12 -21.52
CA ALA A 461 1.87 18.89 -20.72
C ALA A 461 0.65 18.64 -19.82
N TYR A 462 -0.33 19.56 -19.75
CA TYR A 462 -1.42 19.47 -18.79
C TYR A 462 -2.20 18.15 -18.90
N SER A 463 -2.68 17.82 -20.09
CA SER A 463 -3.50 16.63 -20.32
C SER A 463 -2.73 15.34 -20.07
N SER A 464 -1.48 15.26 -20.56
CA SER A 464 -0.65 14.05 -20.37
C SER A 464 -0.32 13.80 -18.90
N ILE A 465 -0.03 14.86 -18.13
CA ILE A 465 0.21 14.74 -16.68
C ILE A 465 -1.08 14.36 -15.94
N LEU A 466 -2.21 14.99 -16.27
CA LEU A 466 -3.50 14.64 -15.65
C LEU A 466 -3.88 13.18 -15.94
N GLU A 467 -3.82 12.76 -17.19
CA GLU A 467 -4.27 11.44 -17.63
C GLU A 467 -3.31 10.31 -17.24
N SER A 468 -2.03 10.61 -16.97
CA SER A 468 -0.98 9.62 -16.69
C SER A 468 -1.38 8.54 -15.69
N SER A 469 -2.07 8.91 -14.61
CA SER A 469 -2.46 8.03 -13.49
C SER A 469 -3.97 7.91 -13.29
N ILE A 470 -4.79 8.37 -14.25
CA ILE A 470 -6.22 8.05 -14.28
C ILE A 470 -6.38 6.63 -14.82
N ASN A 471 -6.63 5.67 -13.93
CA ASN A 471 -6.84 4.27 -14.31
C ASN A 471 -8.29 3.93 -14.66
N ASN A 472 -9.26 4.68 -14.11
CA ASN A 472 -10.67 4.54 -14.47
C ASN A 472 -11.04 5.57 -15.54
N LEU A 473 -11.17 5.10 -16.78
CA LEU A 473 -11.44 5.94 -17.96
C LEU A 473 -12.85 6.56 -17.95
N ARG A 474 -13.73 6.18 -17.01
CA ARG A 474 -15.04 6.83 -16.82
C ARG A 474 -14.92 8.33 -16.57
N PHE A 475 -13.75 8.77 -16.09
CA PHE A 475 -13.47 10.15 -15.70
C PHE A 475 -12.53 10.89 -16.66
N THR A 476 -12.28 10.35 -17.85
CA THR A 476 -11.48 11.03 -18.89
C THR A 476 -12.35 11.72 -19.94
N THR A 477 -13.64 11.91 -19.68
CA THR A 477 -14.56 12.54 -20.65
C THR A 477 -14.33 14.05 -20.73
N PRO A 478 -14.66 14.70 -21.85
CA PRO A 478 -14.57 16.16 -21.97
C PRO A 478 -15.44 16.92 -20.95
N THR A 479 -16.53 16.30 -20.50
CA THR A 479 -17.47 16.86 -19.51
C THR A 479 -17.00 16.70 -18.06
N THR A 480 -15.99 15.86 -17.80
CA THR A 480 -15.45 15.69 -16.45
C THR A 480 -14.71 16.96 -16.04
N SER A 481 -15.07 17.51 -14.87
CA SER A 481 -14.41 18.69 -14.30
C SER A 481 -12.92 18.45 -14.07
N LYS A 482 -12.09 19.41 -14.47
CA LYS A 482 -10.63 19.33 -14.44
C LYS A 482 -10.05 20.32 -13.43
N PRO A 483 -8.87 20.04 -12.84
CA PRO A 483 -8.24 20.96 -11.89
C PRO A 483 -7.90 22.31 -12.54
N GLN A 484 -7.87 23.38 -11.75
CA GLN A 484 -7.34 24.67 -12.23
C GLN A 484 -5.81 24.64 -12.30
N PHE A 485 -5.19 23.89 -11.38
CA PHE A 485 -3.74 23.72 -11.26
C PHE A 485 -3.43 22.27 -10.91
N ILE A 486 -2.42 21.70 -11.56
CA ILE A 486 -1.77 20.46 -11.15
C ILE A 486 -0.40 20.83 -10.64
N ILE A 487 -0.08 20.41 -9.42
CA ILE A 487 1.17 20.75 -8.75
C ILE A 487 1.86 19.44 -8.39
N THR A 488 3.08 19.23 -8.90
CA THR A 488 3.88 18.03 -8.62
C THR A 488 5.03 18.36 -7.67
N PRO A 489 4.79 18.31 -6.33
CA PRO A 489 5.80 18.66 -5.33
C PRO A 489 6.95 17.66 -5.30
N ASN A 490 8.15 18.20 -5.11
CA ASN A 490 9.43 17.51 -4.98
C ASN A 490 10.00 17.65 -3.56
N HIS A 491 9.37 18.48 -2.72
CA HIS A 491 9.64 18.60 -1.30
C HIS A 491 8.32 18.82 -0.54
N GLU A 492 8.26 18.40 0.72
CA GLU A 492 7.06 18.51 1.57
C GLU A 492 6.60 19.97 1.78
N SER A 493 7.53 20.91 1.79
CA SER A 493 7.23 22.34 1.91
C SER A 493 6.45 22.89 0.71
N HIS A 494 6.58 22.29 -0.48
CA HIS A 494 5.75 22.68 -1.63
C HIS A 494 4.29 22.34 -1.35
N VAL A 495 4.00 21.23 -0.66
CA VAL A 495 2.63 20.87 -0.27
C VAL A 495 2.08 21.84 0.78
N GLN A 496 2.91 22.24 1.75
CA GLN A 496 2.59 23.33 2.68
C GLN A 496 2.20 24.62 1.94
N ALA A 497 3.01 25.06 0.97
CA ALA A 497 2.71 26.25 0.18
C ALA A 497 1.39 26.13 -0.58
N VAL A 498 1.10 24.96 -1.18
CA VAL A 498 -0.18 24.71 -1.85
C VAL A 498 -1.34 24.79 -0.87
N VAL A 499 -1.24 24.18 0.30
CA VAL A 499 -2.30 24.21 1.33
C VAL A 499 -2.62 25.63 1.75
N ILE A 500 -1.59 26.43 2.07
CA ILE A 500 -1.74 27.83 2.47
C ILE A 500 -2.42 28.64 1.37
N CYS A 501 -1.94 28.52 0.13
CA CYS A 501 -2.47 29.30 -0.99
C CYS A 501 -3.87 28.84 -1.41
N SER A 502 -4.15 27.53 -1.43
CA SER A 502 -5.49 27.01 -1.70
C SER A 502 -6.51 27.51 -0.67
N LYS A 503 -6.15 27.53 0.62
CA LYS A 503 -7.01 28.07 1.69
C LYS A 503 -7.24 29.56 1.51
N LYS A 504 -6.18 30.34 1.23
CA LYS A 504 -6.26 31.79 0.96
C LYS A 504 -7.17 32.12 -0.22
N HIS A 505 -7.17 31.29 -1.25
CA HIS A 505 -7.87 31.53 -2.50
C HIS A 505 -9.18 30.74 -2.67
N GLY A 506 -9.64 30.04 -1.62
CA GLY A 506 -10.91 29.32 -1.61
C GLY A 506 -10.96 28.12 -2.58
N LEU A 507 -9.80 27.54 -2.94
CA LEU A 507 -9.72 26.39 -3.82
C LEU A 507 -9.72 25.09 -3.00
N GLN A 508 -10.54 24.11 -3.41
CA GLN A 508 -10.45 22.77 -2.83
C GLN A 508 -9.15 22.08 -3.24
N ILE A 509 -8.75 21.08 -2.45
CA ILE A 509 -7.59 20.24 -2.76
C ILE A 509 -8.07 18.83 -3.10
N ARG A 510 -7.46 18.26 -4.12
CA ARG A 510 -7.47 16.83 -4.44
C ARG A 510 -6.03 16.35 -4.37
N VAL A 511 -5.80 15.22 -3.69
CA VAL A 511 -4.47 14.64 -3.55
C VAL A 511 -4.44 13.31 -4.29
N ARG A 512 -3.43 13.13 -5.12
CA ARG A 512 -3.18 11.92 -5.88
C ARG A 512 -1.79 11.39 -5.57
N SER A 513 -1.69 10.08 -5.38
CA SER A 513 -0.43 9.41 -5.04
C SER A 513 -0.12 8.20 -5.94
N GLY A 514 -0.96 7.92 -6.94
CA GLY A 514 -0.89 6.77 -7.83
C GLY A 514 -2.26 6.47 -8.45
N GLY A 515 -2.47 5.23 -8.91
CA GLY A 515 -3.75 4.78 -9.49
C GLY A 515 -4.75 4.18 -8.49
N HIS A 516 -5.81 3.55 -9.02
CA HIS A 516 -6.89 2.84 -8.29
C HIS A 516 -7.90 3.69 -7.51
N ASP A 517 -8.26 4.85 -8.06
CA ASP A 517 -9.43 5.58 -7.58
C ASP A 517 -10.69 5.18 -8.35
N PHE A 518 -11.59 4.46 -7.69
CA PHE A 518 -12.78 3.87 -8.31
C PHE A 518 -13.83 4.94 -8.68
N GLU A 519 -13.81 6.07 -7.98
CA GLU A 519 -14.82 7.13 -8.07
C GLU A 519 -14.25 8.50 -8.45
N GLY A 520 -12.96 8.55 -8.83
CA GLY A 520 -12.31 9.76 -9.32
C GLY A 520 -12.16 10.87 -8.28
N LEU A 521 -12.28 10.57 -6.99
CA LEU A 521 -12.23 11.53 -5.88
C LEU A 521 -10.85 12.15 -5.62
N SER A 522 -9.81 11.71 -6.32
CA SER A 522 -8.43 12.20 -6.24
C SER A 522 -8.08 13.13 -7.41
N TYR A 523 -8.96 13.30 -8.40
CA TYR A 523 -8.70 14.16 -9.57
C TYR A 523 -9.95 14.79 -10.19
N THR A 524 -11.12 14.66 -9.57
CA THR A 524 -12.37 15.33 -9.98
C THR A 524 -13.00 16.09 -8.81
N SER A 525 -13.73 17.18 -9.10
CA SER A 525 -14.53 17.92 -8.13
C SER A 525 -15.60 18.77 -8.84
N ASN A 526 -16.73 18.99 -8.18
CA ASN A 526 -17.80 19.88 -8.67
C ASN A 526 -17.56 21.37 -8.36
N VAL A 527 -16.45 21.70 -7.71
CA VAL A 527 -16.00 23.07 -7.44
C VAL A 527 -14.58 23.29 -7.91
N PRO A 528 -14.14 24.55 -8.14
CA PRO A 528 -12.74 24.87 -8.39
C PRO A 528 -11.77 24.22 -7.40
N PHE A 529 -10.73 23.58 -7.93
CA PHE A 529 -9.79 22.82 -7.12
C PHE A 529 -8.37 22.78 -7.71
N VAL A 530 -7.42 22.50 -6.82
CA VAL A 530 -6.02 22.21 -7.10
C VAL A 530 -5.79 20.71 -6.94
N LEU A 531 -5.09 20.10 -7.89
CA LEU A 531 -4.59 18.74 -7.79
C LEU A 531 -3.14 18.77 -7.28
N ILE A 532 -2.89 18.21 -6.11
CA ILE A 532 -1.55 17.90 -5.62
C ILE A 532 -1.22 16.47 -6.05
N ASP A 533 -0.29 16.34 -6.99
CA ASP A 533 0.14 15.05 -7.50
C ASP A 533 1.51 14.68 -6.92
N LEU A 534 1.49 13.78 -5.94
CA LEU A 534 2.66 13.40 -5.15
C LEU A 534 3.67 12.54 -5.92
N ILE A 535 3.51 12.35 -7.24
CA ILE A 535 4.36 11.50 -8.09
C ILE A 535 5.88 11.66 -7.90
N ASN A 536 6.34 12.87 -7.55
CA ASN A 536 7.76 13.15 -7.32
C ASN A 536 8.23 12.89 -5.87
N LEU A 537 7.32 12.78 -4.90
CA LEU A 537 7.61 12.35 -3.53
C LEU A 537 7.60 10.81 -3.46
N ARG A 538 8.63 10.18 -4.02
CA ARG A 538 8.70 8.73 -4.25
C ARG A 538 9.94 8.04 -3.68
N THR A 539 10.73 8.72 -2.87
CA THR A 539 11.89 8.11 -2.22
C THR A 539 11.46 7.02 -1.26
N ILE A 540 12.17 5.89 -1.33
CA ILE A 540 12.06 4.76 -0.40
C ILE A 540 13.44 4.55 0.22
N ASP A 541 13.54 4.70 1.53
CA ASP A 541 14.77 4.43 2.28
C ASP A 541 14.55 3.26 3.24
N VAL A 542 15.26 2.15 3.01
CA VAL A 542 15.09 0.89 3.75
C VAL A 542 16.25 0.71 4.72
N ASN A 543 15.92 0.58 5.99
CA ASN A 543 16.84 0.19 7.06
C ASN A 543 16.62 -1.27 7.45
N ILE A 544 17.49 -2.15 6.96
CA ILE A 544 17.43 -3.59 7.22
C ILE A 544 17.79 -3.93 8.68
N LYS A 545 18.59 -3.11 9.36
CA LYS A 545 18.99 -3.38 10.75
C LYS A 545 17.81 -3.20 11.71
N GLU A 546 17.01 -2.18 11.46
CA GLU A 546 15.84 -1.83 12.25
C GLU A 546 14.57 -2.52 11.76
N ASP A 547 14.67 -3.30 10.67
CA ASP A 547 13.52 -3.83 9.94
C ASP A 547 12.48 -2.70 9.74
N SER A 548 12.88 -1.60 9.09
CA SER A 548 12.06 -0.41 8.88
C SER A 548 12.31 0.23 7.50
N ALA A 549 11.37 1.04 7.02
CA ALA A 549 11.53 1.80 5.79
C ALA A 549 10.77 3.12 5.84
N TRP A 550 11.40 4.21 5.39
CA TRP A 550 10.70 5.46 5.10
C TRP A 550 10.22 5.45 3.65
N VAL A 551 8.91 5.56 3.44
CA VAL A 551 8.27 5.53 2.11
C VAL A 551 7.50 6.81 1.90
N GLN A 552 7.91 7.62 0.93
CA GLN A 552 7.13 8.78 0.53
C GLN A 552 5.84 8.37 -0.20
N ALA A 553 4.75 9.09 0.03
CA ALA A 553 3.40 8.67 -0.33
C ALA A 553 3.17 8.52 -1.85
N GLY A 554 3.98 9.21 -2.66
CA GLY A 554 3.96 9.10 -4.11
C GLY A 554 4.48 7.78 -4.64
N ALA A 555 5.25 7.01 -3.87
CA ALA A 555 5.76 5.70 -4.30
C ALA A 555 4.62 4.70 -4.53
N THR A 556 4.70 3.89 -5.58
CA THR A 556 3.74 2.81 -5.83
C THR A 556 4.07 1.56 -5.02
N LEU A 557 3.11 0.65 -4.87
CA LEU A 557 3.34 -0.65 -4.23
C LEU A 557 4.44 -1.45 -4.94
N GLY A 558 4.50 -1.39 -6.27
CA GLY A 558 5.55 -2.06 -7.04
C GLY A 558 6.94 -1.53 -6.73
N GLU A 559 7.10 -0.20 -6.63
CA GLU A 559 8.36 0.45 -6.21
C GLU A 559 8.74 0.01 -4.78
N VAL A 560 7.79 -0.01 -3.85
CA VAL A 560 8.02 -0.47 -2.46
C VAL A 560 8.49 -1.92 -2.42
N TYR A 561 7.82 -2.83 -3.13
CA TYR A 561 8.19 -4.25 -3.13
C TYR A 561 9.58 -4.47 -3.75
N TYR A 562 9.87 -3.76 -4.83
CA TYR A 562 11.16 -3.82 -5.51
C TYR A 562 12.31 -3.36 -4.60
N GLU A 563 12.19 -2.19 -3.96
CA GLU A 563 13.24 -1.63 -3.11
C GLU A 563 13.51 -2.47 -1.86
N LEU A 564 12.45 -3.00 -1.22
CA LEU A 564 12.61 -3.93 -0.08
C LEU A 564 13.44 -5.15 -0.47
N ARG A 565 13.19 -5.71 -1.67
CA ARG A 565 13.94 -6.87 -2.19
C ARG A 565 15.37 -6.50 -2.56
N GLU A 566 15.57 -5.39 -3.28
CA GLU A 566 16.91 -4.96 -3.72
C GLU A 566 17.85 -4.75 -2.54
N LYS A 567 17.36 -4.04 -1.51
CA LYS A 567 18.13 -3.79 -0.30
C LYS A 567 18.47 -5.10 0.42
N ALA A 568 17.50 -6.00 0.58
CA ALA A 568 17.73 -7.31 1.19
C ALA A 568 18.80 -8.12 0.43
N GLN A 569 18.77 -8.09 -0.91
CA GLN A 569 19.74 -8.79 -1.74
C GLN A 569 21.15 -8.22 -1.64
N ARG A 570 21.31 -6.90 -1.62
CA ARG A 570 22.64 -6.27 -1.46
C ARG A 570 23.28 -6.66 -0.12
N CYS A 571 22.49 -6.70 0.96
CA CYS A 571 22.98 -7.18 2.24
C CYS A 571 23.45 -8.64 2.18
N MET A 572 22.74 -9.52 1.48
CA MET A 572 23.18 -10.91 1.28
C MET A 572 24.47 -11.00 0.47
N ALA A 573 24.61 -10.23 -0.60
CA ALA A 573 25.81 -10.23 -1.44
C ALA A 573 27.05 -9.74 -0.66
N SER A 574 26.92 -8.66 0.10
CA SER A 574 28.00 -8.18 0.97
C SER A 574 28.41 -9.22 2.03
N ARG A 575 27.46 -10.01 2.56
CA ARG A 575 27.74 -11.11 3.48
C ARG A 575 28.48 -12.27 2.82
N ALA A 576 28.08 -12.66 1.61
CA ALA A 576 28.75 -13.73 0.85
C ALA A 576 30.19 -13.35 0.49
N VAL A 577 30.43 -12.10 0.08
CA VAL A 577 31.78 -11.57 -0.17
C VAL A 577 32.61 -11.58 1.11
N LEU A 578 32.04 -11.15 2.24
CA LEU A 578 32.74 -11.20 3.53
C LEU A 578 33.10 -12.64 3.93
N ALA A 579 32.17 -13.59 3.80
CA ALA A 579 32.42 -15.01 4.08
C ALA A 579 33.52 -15.61 3.17
N LEU A 580 33.53 -15.25 1.88
CA LEU A 580 34.57 -15.66 0.94
C LEU A 580 35.95 -15.05 1.26
N LEU A 581 35.98 -13.79 1.71
CA LEU A 581 37.21 -13.12 2.13
C LEU A 581 37.78 -13.73 3.41
N LEU A 582 36.93 -14.05 4.39
CA LEU A 582 37.32 -14.76 5.62
C LEU A 582 37.87 -16.16 5.29
N ALA A 583 37.13 -16.95 4.50
CA ALA A 583 37.55 -18.27 4.07
C ALA A 583 38.89 -18.27 3.31
N ARG A 584 39.14 -17.25 2.46
CA ARG A 584 40.42 -17.08 1.77
C ARG A 584 41.56 -16.62 2.67
N ALA A 585 41.24 -15.87 3.73
CA ALA A 585 42.21 -15.46 4.74
C ALA A 585 42.57 -16.62 5.71
N GLY A 586 41.94 -17.79 5.58
CA GLY A 586 42.08 -18.88 6.54
C GLY A 586 41.51 -18.53 7.91
N ILE A 587 40.58 -17.56 7.94
CA ILE A 587 39.86 -17.04 9.10
C ILE A 587 38.45 -17.59 9.08
#